data_AF-A0A922S4N1-F1
#
_entry.id   AF-A0A922S4N1-F1
#
_cell.length_a   1.000
_cell.length_b   1.000
_cell.length_c   1.000
_cell.angle_alpha   90.00
_cell.angle_beta   90.00
_cell.angle_gamma   90.00
#
_symmetry.space_group_name_H-M   'P 1'
#
loop_
_entity.id
_entity.type
_entity.pdbx_description
1 polymer ?
#
loop_
_entity_poly.entity_id
_entity_poly.type
_entity_poly.pdbx_seq_one_letter_code
_entity_poly.pdbx_strand_id
1 'polypeptide(L)'
;MNKLLQSISDKLKHLESIATPDAVNYVEACLKVQNKQLLHRIKSLKESVIQQELLLGLNQQQLHHLPSVKAVSNGSNLNGNSLEIGHLSDKGLVPEAEQPKQRTEVQTDSVKTKNRNTERKMPDGKPQSAEKPVDIGRLDLRVGRIIDVNRHPDADSLYVEKVDLGGNEIRTVVSGLVKYLPIESLQNRVGIFLCNLKPAKMRGVESEAMLMCASSPDTCGVEPLIVEGPDIQLGDSVVVPGYNHDPDDQLNPKKKIFEQVKPDLRVNENGIAMYKNVSWTLKGSSLAVIKSLRVKDAQIA
;
A
#
# COMPACT_ATOMS: atom_id res chain seq x y z
N MET A 1 -31.21 22.52 -27.45
CA MET A 1 -31.38 21.06 -27.53
C MET A 1 -30.08 20.35 -27.92
N ASN A 2 -29.43 20.71 -29.03
CA ASN A 2 -28.20 20.04 -29.51
C ASN A 2 -27.00 20.11 -28.55
N LYS A 3 -26.78 21.21 -27.84
CA LYS A 3 -25.68 21.31 -26.84
C LYS A 3 -25.87 20.37 -25.63
N LEU A 4 -27.11 20.13 -25.22
CA LEU A 4 -27.43 19.22 -24.12
C LEU A 4 -27.25 17.76 -24.54
N LEU A 5 -27.71 17.41 -25.75
CA LEU A 5 -27.49 16.09 -26.34
C LEU A 5 -26.01 15.78 -26.54
N GLN A 6 -25.21 16.75 -26.99
CA GLN A 6 -23.77 16.59 -27.11
C GLN A 6 -23.12 16.35 -25.74
N SER A 7 -23.47 17.15 -24.73
CA SER A 7 -22.95 16.97 -23.37
C SER A 7 -23.34 15.62 -22.75
N ILE A 8 -24.57 15.14 -23.01
CA ILE A 8 -25.02 13.81 -22.55
C ILE A 8 -24.27 12.70 -23.30
N SER A 9 -24.09 12.82 -24.61
CA SER A 9 -23.29 11.89 -25.42
C SER A 9 -21.83 11.83 -24.95
N ASP A 10 -21.22 12.97 -24.67
CA ASP A 10 -19.83 13.04 -24.20
C ASP A 10 -19.69 12.42 -22.80
N LYS A 11 -20.68 12.65 -21.92
CA LYS A 11 -20.75 11.97 -20.60
C LYS A 11 -20.97 10.47 -20.72
N LEU A 12 -21.81 10.01 -21.65
CA LEU A 12 -22.04 8.58 -21.89
C LEU A 12 -20.77 7.90 -22.41
N LYS A 13 -20.09 8.50 -23.40
CA LYS A 13 -18.80 8.01 -23.90
C LYS A 13 -17.73 7.97 -22.82
N HIS A 14 -17.71 8.96 -21.94
CA HIS A 14 -16.80 8.98 -20.80
C HIS A 14 -17.12 7.88 -19.77
N LEU A 15 -18.41 7.62 -19.49
CA LEU A 15 -18.82 6.52 -18.62
C LEU A 15 -18.51 5.15 -19.23
N GLU A 16 -18.70 4.98 -20.53
CA GLU A 16 -18.34 3.76 -21.28
C GLU A 16 -16.82 3.54 -21.29
N SER A 17 -16.00 4.60 -21.34
CA SER A 17 -14.54 4.47 -21.27
C SER A 17 -14.03 4.10 -19.88
N ILE A 18 -14.77 4.44 -18.82
CA ILE A 18 -14.42 4.06 -17.43
C ILE A 18 -14.79 2.59 -17.18
N ALA A 19 -15.86 2.10 -17.81
CA ALA A 19 -16.37 0.75 -17.68
C ALA A 19 -15.81 -0.20 -18.76
N THR A 20 -14.50 -0.17 -19.02
CA THR A 20 -13.90 -1.16 -19.92
C THR A 20 -14.19 -2.58 -19.40
N PRO A 21 -14.49 -3.55 -20.28
CA PRO A 21 -14.74 -4.93 -19.87
C PRO A 21 -13.63 -5.48 -18.97
N ASP A 22 -12.37 -5.10 -19.24
CA ASP A 22 -11.21 -5.48 -18.42
C ASP A 22 -11.28 -4.92 -17.00
N ALA A 23 -11.62 -3.63 -16.84
CA ALA A 23 -11.78 -3.02 -15.52
C ALA A 23 -12.93 -3.63 -14.74
N VAL A 24 -14.07 -3.89 -15.40
CA VAL A 24 -15.24 -4.53 -14.78
C VAL A 24 -14.89 -5.96 -14.35
N ASN A 25 -14.27 -6.75 -15.22
CA ASN A 25 -13.85 -8.13 -14.93
C ASN A 25 -12.85 -8.18 -13.76
N TYR A 26 -11.91 -7.24 -13.71
CA TYR A 26 -10.96 -7.15 -12.61
C TYR A 26 -11.66 -6.80 -11.29
N VAL A 27 -12.57 -5.82 -11.28
CA VAL A 27 -13.35 -5.46 -10.08
C VAL A 27 -14.20 -6.65 -9.63
N GLU A 28 -14.85 -7.36 -10.55
CA GLU A 28 -15.64 -8.55 -10.24
C GLU A 28 -14.78 -9.67 -9.65
N ALA A 29 -13.58 -9.90 -10.21
CA ALA A 29 -12.63 -10.87 -9.68
C ALA A 29 -12.19 -10.50 -8.25
N CYS A 30 -11.87 -9.22 -8.00
CA CYS A 30 -11.52 -8.72 -6.67
C CYS A 30 -12.68 -8.91 -5.68
N LEU A 31 -13.91 -8.53 -6.06
CA LEU A 31 -15.10 -8.70 -5.22
C LEU A 31 -15.36 -10.18 -4.89
N LYS A 32 -15.13 -11.10 -5.83
CA LYS A 32 -15.24 -12.54 -5.57
C LYS A 32 -14.22 -13.02 -4.53
N VAL A 33 -12.97 -12.54 -4.60
CA VAL A 33 -11.93 -12.86 -3.61
C VAL A 33 -12.30 -12.29 -2.24
N GLN A 34 -12.71 -11.02 -2.17
CA GLN A 34 -13.14 -10.38 -0.93
C GLN A 34 -14.35 -11.09 -0.30
N ASN A 35 -15.37 -11.43 -1.09
CA ASN A 35 -16.53 -12.17 -0.60
C ASN A 35 -16.13 -13.53 -0.02
N LYS A 36 -15.19 -14.24 -0.67
CA LYS A 36 -14.67 -15.52 -0.16
C LYS A 36 -13.97 -15.35 1.19
N GLN A 37 -13.17 -14.30 1.36
CA GLN A 37 -12.48 -14.00 2.62
C GLN A 37 -13.46 -13.57 3.71
N LEU A 38 -14.44 -12.73 3.39
CA LEU A 38 -15.50 -12.33 4.33
C LEU A 38 -16.28 -13.56 4.81
N LEU A 39 -16.64 -14.48 3.91
CA LEU A 39 -17.28 -15.74 4.28
C LEU A 39 -16.41 -16.59 5.20
N HIS A 40 -15.11 -16.69 4.93
CA HIS A 40 -14.18 -17.39 5.81
C HIS A 40 -14.08 -16.72 7.19
N ARG A 41 -14.01 -15.38 7.24
CA ARG A 41 -13.95 -14.61 8.48
C ARG A 41 -15.24 -14.78 9.30
N ILE A 42 -16.40 -14.69 8.67
CA ILE A 42 -17.70 -14.95 9.31
C ILE A 42 -17.73 -16.37 9.90
N LYS A 43 -17.26 -17.37 9.15
CA LYS A 43 -17.20 -18.76 9.63
C LYS A 43 -16.30 -18.89 10.85
N SER A 44 -15.09 -18.35 10.79
CA SER A 44 -14.12 -18.39 11.89
C SER A 44 -14.60 -17.63 13.13
N LEU A 45 -15.25 -16.47 12.96
CA LEU A 45 -15.83 -15.72 14.07
C LEU A 45 -16.99 -16.48 14.71
N LYS A 46 -17.87 -17.12 13.91
CA LYS A 46 -18.93 -17.98 14.43
C LYS A 46 -18.37 -19.13 15.26
N GLU A 47 -17.34 -19.81 14.76
CA GLU A 47 -16.65 -20.88 15.50
C GLU A 47 -16.04 -20.35 16.79
N SER A 48 -15.37 -19.20 16.76
CA SER A 48 -14.80 -18.56 17.95
C SER A 48 -15.87 -18.20 18.99
N VAL A 49 -17.01 -17.65 18.56
CA VAL A 49 -18.13 -17.32 19.45
C VAL A 49 -18.70 -18.59 20.08
N ILE A 50 -18.93 -19.65 19.29
CA ILE A 50 -19.37 -20.95 19.81
C ILE A 50 -18.39 -21.47 20.88
N GLN A 51 -17.09 -21.40 20.63
CA GLN A 51 -16.08 -21.83 21.59
C GLN A 51 -16.12 -21.00 22.89
N GLN A 52 -16.29 -19.68 22.78
CA GLN A 52 -16.40 -18.79 23.93
C GLN A 52 -17.69 -19.04 24.73
N GLU A 53 -18.83 -19.27 24.06
CA GLU A 53 -20.10 -19.59 24.71
C GLU A 53 -20.03 -20.93 25.47
N LEU A 54 -19.43 -21.96 24.85
CA LEU A 54 -19.16 -23.25 25.50
C LEU A 54 -18.26 -23.08 26.73
N LEU A 55 -17.22 -22.25 26.63
CA LEU A 55 -16.30 -21.98 27.74
C LEU A 55 -16.98 -21.23 28.90
N LEU A 56 -17.97 -20.40 28.61
CA LEU A 56 -18.80 -19.70 29.59
C LEU A 56 -20.00 -20.54 30.10
N GLY A 57 -20.14 -21.79 29.65
CA GLY A 57 -21.22 -22.69 30.09
C GLY A 57 -22.61 -22.34 29.55
N LEU A 58 -22.69 -21.50 28.51
CA LEU A 58 -23.95 -21.15 27.85
C LEU A 58 -24.35 -22.29 26.90
N ASN A 59 -25.48 -22.97 27.20
CA ASN A 59 -26.03 -23.98 26.30
C ASN A 59 -26.70 -23.29 25.10
N GLN A 60 -26.15 -23.48 23.91
CA GLN A 60 -26.81 -23.07 22.66
C GLN A 60 -28.08 -23.89 22.44
N GLN A 61 -29.23 -23.23 22.36
CA GLN A 61 -30.42 -23.85 21.81
C GLN A 61 -30.26 -23.95 20.29
N GLN A 62 -30.33 -25.16 19.74
CA GLN A 62 -30.34 -25.35 18.29
C GLN A 62 -31.59 -24.70 17.69
N LEU A 63 -31.41 -23.59 16.97
CA LEU A 63 -32.44 -23.10 16.05
C LEU A 63 -32.56 -24.11 14.91
N HIS A 64 -33.65 -24.87 14.92
CA HIS A 64 -34.09 -25.69 13.81
C HIS A 64 -34.15 -24.85 12.52
N HIS A 65 -33.32 -25.22 11.55
CA HIS A 65 -33.35 -24.87 10.12
C HIS A 65 -33.98 -23.51 9.73
N LEU A 66 -33.14 -22.50 9.48
CA LEU A 66 -33.54 -21.45 8.53
C LEU A 66 -33.49 -22.02 7.10
N PRO A 67 -34.53 -21.84 6.28
CA PRO A 67 -34.47 -22.23 4.88
C PRO A 67 -33.33 -21.47 4.18
N SER A 68 -32.54 -22.18 3.38
CA SER A 68 -31.47 -21.58 2.57
C SER A 68 -32.01 -20.39 1.79
N VAL A 69 -31.43 -19.21 2.02
CA VAL A 69 -31.66 -18.04 1.18
C VAL A 69 -31.10 -18.38 -0.20
N LYS A 70 -31.98 -18.72 -1.14
CA LYS A 70 -31.64 -18.74 -2.56
C LYS A 70 -31.31 -17.31 -3.00
N ALA A 71 -30.27 -17.18 -3.80
CA ALA A 71 -29.87 -15.93 -4.42
C ALA A 71 -31.07 -15.25 -5.09
N VAL A 72 -31.39 -14.04 -4.66
CA VAL A 72 -32.43 -13.21 -5.29
C VAL A 72 -31.79 -12.48 -6.46
N SER A 73 -32.19 -12.86 -7.67
CA SER A 73 -32.04 -12.09 -8.90
C SER A 73 -33.01 -10.89 -8.89
N ASN A 74 -32.47 -9.69 -9.13
CA ASN A 74 -33.10 -8.43 -9.59
C ASN A 74 -34.56 -8.11 -9.19
N GLY A 75 -34.75 -6.97 -8.51
CA GLY A 75 -36.03 -6.25 -8.51
C GLY A 75 -36.25 -5.29 -7.31
N SER A 76 -36.11 -3.99 -7.57
CA SER A 76 -36.71 -2.78 -6.94
C SER A 76 -37.54 -2.83 -5.64
N ASN A 77 -37.33 -1.77 -4.83
CA ASN A 77 -38.25 -1.00 -3.95
C ASN A 77 -38.29 -1.23 -2.41
N LEU A 78 -37.75 -0.22 -1.72
CA LEU A 78 -38.26 0.59 -0.58
C LEU A 78 -38.55 0.02 0.83
N ASN A 79 -38.08 0.84 1.79
CA ASN A 79 -38.61 1.17 3.12
C ASN A 79 -38.26 0.31 4.35
N GLY A 80 -37.37 0.84 5.19
CA GLY A 80 -37.74 1.57 6.42
C GLY A 80 -38.13 0.77 7.67
N ASN A 81 -37.21 0.72 8.65
CA ASN A 81 -37.36 0.92 10.11
C ASN A 81 -36.16 0.26 10.81
N SER A 82 -35.19 1.01 11.34
CA SER A 82 -35.18 1.72 12.64
C SER A 82 -35.57 0.81 13.81
N LEU A 83 -34.58 0.44 14.64
CA LEU A 83 -34.70 0.32 16.10
C LEU A 83 -33.30 0.46 16.72
N GLU A 84 -33.14 1.50 17.54
CA GLU A 84 -31.99 1.80 18.40
C GLU A 84 -32.08 1.07 19.76
N ILE A 85 -30.97 1.19 20.51
CA ILE A 85 -30.78 1.09 21.97
C ILE A 85 -30.57 -0.36 22.51
N GLY A 86 -29.52 -0.68 23.28
CA GLY A 86 -28.67 0.21 24.07
C GLY A 86 -27.42 -0.41 24.69
N HIS A 87 -26.65 0.53 25.25
CA HIS A 87 -25.52 0.41 26.16
C HIS A 87 -25.79 -0.52 27.35
N LEU A 88 -24.78 -1.31 27.75
CA LEU A 88 -24.50 -1.60 29.16
C LEU A 88 -23.01 -2.00 29.35
N SER A 89 -22.37 -1.19 30.18
CA SER A 89 -21.10 -1.37 30.88
C SER A 89 -21.05 -2.66 31.72
N ASP A 90 -19.87 -3.25 31.92
CA ASP A 90 -19.03 -3.07 33.12
C ASP A 90 -17.85 -4.07 33.17
N LYS A 91 -16.72 -3.57 33.70
CA LYS A 91 -15.57 -4.21 34.38
C LYS A 91 -15.09 -5.65 34.04
N GLY A 92 -13.87 -5.67 33.52
CA GLY A 92 -12.64 -6.30 34.05
C GLY A 92 -12.71 -7.53 34.96
N LEU A 93 -11.91 -8.54 34.64
CA LEU A 93 -10.68 -8.89 35.37
C LEU A 93 -9.92 -10.00 34.60
N VAL A 94 -8.61 -9.80 34.47
CA VAL A 94 -7.64 -10.74 33.90
C VAL A 94 -6.96 -11.49 35.06
N PRO A 95 -6.66 -12.78 34.90
CA PRO A 95 -5.50 -13.36 35.59
C PRO A 95 -4.44 -13.83 34.60
N GLU A 96 -3.33 -13.14 34.74
CA GLU A 96 -1.92 -13.47 34.51
C GLU A 96 -1.57 -14.96 34.66
N ALA A 97 -0.83 -15.51 33.69
CA ALA A 97 -0.20 -16.82 33.76
C ALA A 97 1.29 -16.70 33.44
N GLU A 98 2.09 -17.18 34.39
CA GLU A 98 3.55 -17.08 34.51
C GLU A 98 4.32 -17.93 33.48
N GLN A 99 5.48 -17.41 33.06
CA GLN A 99 6.54 -18.14 32.35
C GLN A 99 7.63 -18.60 33.35
N PRO A 100 8.23 -19.79 33.19
CA PRO A 100 9.50 -20.11 33.82
C PRO A 100 10.70 -19.81 32.90
N LYS A 101 11.68 -19.11 33.48
CA LYS A 101 13.06 -18.95 33.03
C LYS A 101 13.83 -20.27 33.09
N GLN A 102 14.81 -20.47 32.21
CA GLN A 102 16.03 -21.18 32.57
C GLN A 102 17.27 -20.67 31.83
N ARG A 103 18.40 -20.82 32.51
CA ARG A 103 19.65 -20.07 32.43
C ARG A 103 20.74 -20.87 31.71
N THR A 104 21.56 -20.11 31.00
CA THR A 104 22.96 -20.26 30.59
C THR A 104 23.80 -21.38 31.22
N GLU A 105 24.58 -22.08 30.38
CA GLU A 105 25.89 -22.63 30.72
C GLU A 105 26.94 -22.33 29.62
N VAL A 106 28.17 -22.09 30.07
CA VAL A 106 29.39 -21.71 29.35
C VAL A 106 30.44 -22.77 29.64
N GLN A 107 31.26 -23.15 28.66
CA GLN A 107 32.68 -23.58 28.77
C GLN A 107 33.25 -23.77 27.33
N THR A 108 34.23 -22.98 26.86
CA THR A 108 35.71 -23.21 26.85
C THR A 108 36.12 -24.55 26.22
N ASP A 109 37.15 -24.74 25.41
CA ASP A 109 38.25 -23.96 24.81
C ASP A 109 38.90 -24.93 23.79
N SER A 110 39.42 -24.47 22.66
CA SER A 110 40.69 -24.99 22.10
C SER A 110 41.15 -24.25 20.84
N VAL A 111 42.31 -23.64 21.01
CA VAL A 111 43.16 -22.91 20.06
C VAL A 111 43.79 -23.86 19.03
N LYS A 112 43.97 -23.40 17.78
CA LYS A 112 45.15 -23.73 16.95
C LYS A 112 45.47 -22.66 15.91
N THR A 113 46.60 -22.02 16.15
CA THR A 113 47.33 -20.98 15.40
C THR A 113 47.84 -21.46 14.04
N LYS A 114 47.83 -20.58 13.02
CA LYS A 114 48.96 -20.49 12.07
C LYS A 114 49.06 -19.12 11.38
N ASN A 115 50.25 -18.55 11.51
CA ASN A 115 50.76 -17.29 10.95
C ASN A 115 50.62 -17.15 9.43
N ARG A 116 50.47 -15.89 8.97
CA ARG A 116 51.36 -15.33 7.94
C ARG A 116 51.37 -13.78 7.95
N ASN A 117 52.59 -13.25 7.92
CA ASN A 117 52.98 -11.84 7.88
C ASN A 117 52.27 -11.06 6.76
N THR A 118 51.79 -9.87 7.10
CA THR A 118 51.49 -8.79 6.13
C THR A 118 52.31 -7.57 6.47
N GLU A 119 53.20 -7.23 5.54
CA GLU A 119 53.93 -5.97 5.48
C GLU A 119 52.97 -4.79 5.40
N ARG A 120 53.32 -3.73 6.14
CA ARG A 120 52.58 -2.48 6.26
C ARG A 120 52.65 -1.71 4.94
N LYS A 121 51.50 -1.50 4.31
CA LYS A 121 51.23 -0.32 3.47
C LYS A 121 50.05 0.44 4.08
N MET A 122 50.31 1.70 4.43
CA MET A 122 49.30 2.62 4.97
C MET A 122 48.20 2.84 3.93
N PRO A 123 46.90 2.70 4.28
CA PRO A 123 45.84 3.22 3.45
C PRO A 123 45.64 4.70 3.77
N ASP A 124 45.66 5.50 2.71
CA ASP A 124 45.31 6.91 2.67
C ASP A 124 43.91 7.11 3.25
N GLY A 125 43.83 7.92 4.31
CA GLY A 125 42.62 8.15 5.08
C GLY A 125 41.67 9.07 4.31
N LYS A 126 40.71 8.50 3.58
CA LYS A 126 39.44 9.19 3.36
C LYS A 126 38.68 9.20 4.69
N PRO A 127 38.14 10.35 5.16
CA PRO A 127 37.27 10.37 6.31
C PRO A 127 36.08 9.44 6.01
N GLN A 128 35.88 8.41 6.84
CA GLN A 128 34.61 7.69 6.87
C GLN A 128 33.53 8.69 7.27
N SER A 129 32.81 9.21 6.29
CA SER A 129 31.53 9.87 6.53
C SER A 129 30.69 8.91 7.36
N ALA A 130 30.23 9.33 8.53
CA ALA A 130 29.25 8.59 9.30
C ALA A 130 28.13 8.15 8.35
N GLU A 131 27.90 6.84 8.26
CA GLU A 131 26.95 6.30 7.30
C GLU A 131 25.54 6.78 7.68
N LYS A 132 24.85 7.44 6.73
CA LYS A 132 23.49 7.96 6.97
C LYS A 132 22.57 6.82 7.47
N PRO A 133 21.69 7.07 8.45
CA PRO A 133 20.74 6.07 8.92
C PRO A 133 19.89 5.52 7.77
N VAL A 134 19.56 4.23 7.80
CA VAL A 134 18.74 3.58 6.78
C VAL A 134 17.27 3.77 7.16
N ASP A 135 16.68 4.87 6.69
CA ASP A 135 15.27 5.21 6.92
C ASP A 135 14.64 5.91 5.70
N ILE A 136 13.35 6.23 5.80
CA ILE A 136 12.57 6.90 4.75
C ILE A 136 13.14 8.26 4.35
N GLY A 137 13.90 8.93 5.22
CA GLY A 137 14.49 10.24 4.95
C GLY A 137 15.47 10.24 3.78
N ARG A 138 16.00 9.06 3.42
CA ARG A 138 16.88 8.87 2.26
C ARG A 138 16.14 8.64 0.93
N LEU A 139 14.83 8.44 0.97
CA LEU A 139 14.01 8.24 -0.23
C LEU A 139 13.54 9.60 -0.76
N ASP A 140 13.72 9.83 -2.05
CA ASP A 140 13.20 11.01 -2.74
C ASP A 140 11.78 10.73 -3.22
N LEU A 141 10.81 10.95 -2.33
CA LEU A 141 9.38 10.78 -2.61
C LEU A 141 8.77 12.13 -2.97
N ARG A 142 8.14 12.23 -4.14
CA ARG A 142 7.58 13.48 -4.66
C ARG A 142 6.16 13.31 -5.17
N VAL A 143 5.37 14.38 -5.11
CA VAL A 143 4.10 14.47 -5.81
C VAL A 143 4.36 14.62 -7.32
N GLY A 144 3.69 13.82 -8.13
CA GLY A 144 3.78 13.88 -9.59
C GLY A 144 2.44 13.65 -10.26
N ARG A 145 2.35 13.97 -11.55
CA ARG A 145 1.16 13.74 -12.36
C ARG A 145 1.50 12.96 -13.62
N ILE A 146 0.74 11.91 -13.89
CA ILE A 146 0.81 11.18 -15.15
C ILE A 146 0.17 12.03 -16.24
N ILE A 147 0.97 12.53 -17.18
CA ILE A 147 0.49 13.37 -18.29
C ILE A 147 0.19 12.58 -19.56
N ASP A 148 0.76 11.37 -19.68
CA ASP A 148 0.50 10.45 -20.78
C ASP A 148 0.73 9.02 -20.30
N VAL A 149 -0.08 8.07 -20.79
CA VAL A 149 0.02 6.65 -20.44
C VAL A 149 -0.34 5.79 -21.64
N ASN A 150 0.57 4.88 -21.99
CA ASN A 150 0.41 3.95 -23.10
C ASN A 150 0.73 2.52 -22.66
N ARG A 151 0.17 1.52 -23.33
CA ARG A 151 0.61 0.12 -23.15
C ARG A 151 2.05 -0.03 -23.64
N HIS A 152 2.85 -0.80 -22.92
CA HIS A 152 4.21 -1.10 -23.33
C HIS A 152 4.19 -1.91 -24.64
N PRO A 153 5.00 -1.56 -25.66
CA PRO A 153 4.96 -2.22 -26.98
C PRO A 153 5.29 -3.71 -26.91
N ASP A 154 6.26 -4.07 -26.07
CA ASP A 154 6.76 -5.45 -25.95
C ASP A 154 6.31 -6.17 -24.65
N ALA A 155 5.32 -5.64 -23.92
CA ALA A 155 4.91 -6.22 -22.63
C ALA A 155 3.43 -5.96 -22.25
N ASP A 156 2.62 -7.01 -22.30
CA ASP A 156 1.17 -6.93 -22.04
C ASP A 156 0.78 -6.51 -20.63
N SER A 157 1.69 -6.69 -19.66
CA SER A 157 1.44 -6.37 -18.25
C SER A 157 1.95 -5.00 -17.82
N LEU A 158 2.59 -4.25 -18.72
CA LEU A 158 3.24 -2.99 -18.39
C LEU A 158 2.60 -1.80 -19.11
N TYR A 159 2.51 -0.69 -18.39
CA TYR A 159 2.29 0.63 -18.98
C TYR A 159 3.62 1.38 -19.06
N VAL A 160 3.68 2.35 -19.97
CA VAL A 160 4.72 3.36 -20.08
C VAL A 160 4.05 4.71 -19.85
N GLU A 161 4.42 5.38 -18.77
CA GLU A 161 3.88 6.68 -18.40
C GLU A 161 4.91 7.81 -18.61
N LYS A 162 4.42 8.99 -18.99
CA LYS A 162 5.14 10.25 -18.82
C LYS A 162 4.61 10.93 -17.56
N VAL A 163 5.52 11.24 -16.65
CA VAL A 163 5.19 11.80 -15.34
C VAL A 163 5.83 13.16 -15.19
N ASP A 164 5.00 14.18 -14.97
CA ASP A 164 5.38 15.55 -14.63
C ASP A 164 5.58 15.63 -13.10
N LEU A 165 6.83 15.85 -12.69
CA LEU A 165 7.24 16.01 -11.29
C LEU A 165 7.39 17.49 -10.91
N GLY A 166 6.83 18.42 -11.69
CA GLY A 166 6.97 19.85 -11.49
C GLY A 166 8.32 20.39 -11.99
N GLY A 167 8.47 21.71 -12.02
CA GLY A 167 9.75 22.34 -12.42
C GLY A 167 10.23 22.02 -13.84
N ASN A 168 9.32 21.65 -14.75
CA ASN A 168 9.60 21.12 -16.10
C ASN A 168 10.35 19.77 -16.11
N GLU A 169 10.32 19.04 -15.01
CA GLU A 169 10.89 17.70 -14.89
C GLU A 169 9.86 16.66 -15.33
N ILE A 170 10.05 16.08 -16.53
CA ILE A 170 9.23 14.99 -17.05
C ILE A 170 10.07 13.72 -17.09
N ARG A 171 9.59 12.65 -16.45
CA ARG A 171 10.24 11.34 -16.41
C ARG A 171 9.41 10.26 -17.07
N THR A 172 10.10 9.23 -17.56
CA THR A 172 9.46 8.01 -18.04
C THR A 172 9.33 7.03 -16.87
N VAL A 173 8.12 6.51 -16.65
CA VAL A 173 7.85 5.47 -15.66
C VAL A 173 7.30 4.25 -16.39
N VAL A 174 7.67 3.06 -15.91
CA VAL A 174 7.13 1.79 -16.41
C VAL A 174 6.49 1.07 -15.24
N SER A 175 5.16 0.92 -15.27
CA SER A 175 4.41 0.32 -14.17
C SER A 175 3.74 -1.00 -14.56
N GLY A 176 3.68 -1.94 -13.61
CA GLY A 176 3.01 -3.24 -13.78
C GLY A 176 1.50 -3.20 -13.54
N LEU A 177 0.81 -2.14 -13.96
CA LEU A 177 -0.55 -1.84 -13.53
C LEU A 177 -1.66 -2.28 -14.48
N VAL A 178 -1.33 -2.83 -15.66
CA VAL A 178 -2.32 -3.19 -16.70
C VAL A 178 -3.42 -4.12 -16.18
N LYS A 179 -3.07 -5.07 -15.31
CA LYS A 179 -4.03 -6.03 -14.75
C LYS A 179 -4.92 -5.44 -13.66
N TYR A 180 -4.55 -4.28 -13.11
CA TYR A 180 -5.16 -3.72 -11.91
C TYR A 180 -5.94 -2.43 -12.20
N LEU A 181 -5.50 -1.67 -13.21
CA LEU A 181 -6.01 -0.34 -13.49
C LEU A 181 -6.16 -0.11 -15.00
N PRO A 182 -7.31 0.40 -15.45
CA PRO A 182 -7.47 0.86 -16.82
C PRO A 182 -6.69 2.17 -17.05
N ILE A 183 -6.26 2.42 -18.29
CA ILE A 183 -5.47 3.59 -18.70
C ILE A 183 -6.15 4.90 -18.27
N GLU A 184 -7.48 4.96 -18.40
CA GLU A 184 -8.31 6.11 -18.10
C GLU A 184 -8.24 6.51 -16.61
N SER A 185 -7.94 5.55 -15.73
CA SER A 185 -7.78 5.81 -14.30
C SER A 185 -6.39 6.33 -13.92
N LEU A 186 -5.43 6.24 -14.84
CA LEU A 186 -4.05 6.70 -14.69
C LEU A 186 -3.83 8.04 -15.41
N GLN A 187 -4.52 8.30 -16.52
CA GLN A 187 -4.38 9.56 -17.25
C GLN A 187 -4.73 10.76 -16.35
N ASN A 188 -3.84 11.76 -16.30
CA ASN A 188 -3.92 12.94 -15.45
C ASN A 188 -3.99 12.66 -13.93
N ARG A 189 -3.71 11.42 -13.50
CA ARG A 189 -3.69 11.06 -12.08
C ARG A 189 -2.50 11.70 -11.39
N VAL A 190 -2.76 12.37 -10.27
CA VAL A 190 -1.74 12.80 -9.32
C VAL A 190 -1.45 11.67 -8.34
N GLY A 191 -0.17 11.42 -8.06
CA GLY A 191 0.27 10.37 -7.14
C GLY A 191 1.64 10.65 -6.55
N ILE A 192 2.15 9.70 -5.78
CA ILE A 192 3.48 9.79 -5.15
C ILE A 192 4.47 8.93 -5.92
N PHE A 193 5.64 9.48 -6.21
CA PHE A 193 6.69 8.83 -7.00
C PHE A 193 8.00 8.78 -6.22
N LEU A 194 8.66 7.62 -6.24
CA LEU A 194 10.03 7.46 -5.78
C LEU A 194 10.99 7.77 -6.92
N CYS A 195 11.79 8.83 -6.75
CA CYS A 195 12.53 9.49 -7.82
C CYS A 195 14.05 9.29 -7.75
N ASN A 196 14.61 8.75 -6.67
CA ASN A 196 16.05 8.55 -6.54
C ASN A 196 16.50 7.09 -6.64
N LEU A 197 15.66 6.19 -7.17
CA LEU A 197 16.14 4.87 -7.56
C LEU A 197 17.08 4.98 -8.76
N LYS A 198 18.02 4.03 -8.85
CA LYS A 198 18.78 3.88 -10.10
C LYS A 198 17.81 3.49 -11.22
N PRO A 199 17.80 4.20 -12.36
CA PRO A 199 16.95 3.83 -13.49
C PRO A 199 17.14 2.38 -13.91
N ALA A 200 16.04 1.73 -14.28
CA ALA A 200 16.00 0.32 -14.63
C ALA A 200 15.30 0.11 -15.97
N LYS A 201 15.92 -0.68 -16.85
CA LYS A 201 15.30 -1.08 -18.12
C LYS A 201 14.31 -2.21 -17.91
N MET A 202 13.07 -1.99 -18.31
CA MET A 202 12.00 -2.97 -18.32
C MET A 202 11.61 -3.20 -19.76
N ARG A 203 11.99 -4.36 -20.32
CA ARG A 203 11.69 -4.75 -21.71
C ARG A 203 12.13 -3.71 -22.76
N GLY A 204 13.24 -3.03 -22.51
CA GLY A 204 13.84 -2.07 -23.45
C GLY A 204 13.57 -0.60 -23.11
N VAL A 205 12.50 -0.31 -22.37
CA VAL A 205 12.16 1.05 -21.90
C VAL A 205 12.79 1.29 -20.52
N GLU A 206 13.42 2.44 -20.34
CA GLU A 206 14.04 2.83 -19.06
C GLU A 206 13.02 3.54 -18.17
N SER A 207 12.82 3.00 -16.96
CA SER A 207 12.00 3.61 -15.92
C SER A 207 12.88 4.44 -14.98
N GLU A 208 12.56 5.72 -14.83
CA GLU A 208 13.34 6.73 -14.11
C GLU A 208 12.73 7.12 -12.76
N ALA A 209 11.54 6.60 -12.46
CA ALA A 209 10.88 6.69 -11.17
C ALA A 209 9.96 5.47 -10.97
N MET A 210 9.34 5.40 -9.80
CA MET A 210 8.38 4.34 -9.43
C MET A 210 7.14 4.96 -8.80
N LEU A 211 5.95 4.61 -9.30
CA LEU A 211 4.68 5.04 -8.73
C LEU A 211 4.37 4.24 -7.45
N MET A 212 4.26 4.93 -6.32
CA MET A 212 3.98 4.31 -5.03
C MET A 212 2.53 3.87 -4.94
N CYS A 213 2.31 2.59 -4.65
CA CYS A 213 0.98 1.99 -4.55
C CYS A 213 0.80 1.27 -3.22
N ALA A 214 -0.42 1.29 -2.68
CA ALA A 214 -0.84 0.32 -1.69
C ALA A 214 -1.18 -1.01 -2.39
N SER A 215 -0.67 -2.11 -1.87
CA SER A 215 -0.91 -3.46 -2.39
C SER A 215 -1.23 -4.42 -1.26
N SER A 216 -2.38 -5.10 -1.40
CA SER A 216 -2.82 -6.13 -0.47
C SER A 216 -3.08 -7.43 -1.23
N PRO A 217 -2.40 -8.54 -0.86
CA PRO A 217 -2.71 -9.86 -1.40
C PRO A 217 -4.15 -10.27 -1.12
N ASP A 218 -4.69 -9.85 0.03
CA ASP A 218 -6.00 -10.26 0.50
C ASP A 218 -7.11 -9.59 -0.33
N THR A 219 -7.04 -8.28 -0.50
CA THR A 219 -8.06 -7.56 -1.29
C THR A 219 -7.82 -7.64 -2.80
N CYS A 220 -6.79 -8.38 -3.24
CA CYS A 220 -6.34 -8.50 -4.62
C CYS A 220 -6.15 -7.13 -5.31
N GLY A 221 -5.92 -6.07 -4.52
CA GLY A 221 -5.98 -4.69 -4.95
C GLY A 221 -4.60 -4.04 -4.97
N VAL A 222 -4.23 -3.47 -6.10
CA VAL A 222 -3.17 -2.47 -6.21
C VAL A 222 -3.82 -1.12 -6.45
N GLU A 223 -3.48 -0.13 -5.64
CA GLU A 223 -4.03 1.22 -5.74
C GLU A 223 -2.93 2.27 -5.57
N PRO A 224 -2.77 3.22 -6.52
CA PRO A 224 -1.77 4.27 -6.37
C PRO A 224 -2.16 5.22 -5.24
N LEU A 225 -1.16 5.61 -4.44
CA LEU A 225 -1.36 6.60 -3.40
C LEU A 225 -1.76 7.94 -4.02
N ILE A 226 -2.70 8.62 -3.36
CA ILE A 226 -3.13 9.97 -3.68
C ILE A 226 -2.72 10.93 -2.57
N VAL A 227 -2.77 12.22 -2.87
CA VAL A 227 -2.59 13.29 -1.90
C VAL A 227 -3.81 14.22 -1.93
N GLU A 228 -4.32 14.54 -0.75
CA GLU A 228 -5.45 15.46 -0.55
C GLU A 228 -5.05 16.55 0.44
N GLY A 229 -5.43 17.79 0.19
CA GLY A 229 -5.06 18.91 1.04
C GLY A 229 -4.96 20.23 0.27
N PRO A 230 -4.76 21.36 0.99
CA PRO A 230 -4.56 22.66 0.37
C PRO A 230 -3.18 22.75 -0.29
N ASP A 231 -3.11 23.59 -1.34
CA ASP A 231 -1.87 24.08 -1.95
C ASP A 231 -0.88 23.00 -2.43
N ILE A 232 -1.39 21.85 -2.88
CA ILE A 232 -0.56 20.76 -3.43
C ILE A 232 0.02 21.17 -4.78
N GLN A 233 1.34 21.08 -4.92
CA GLN A 233 2.07 21.33 -6.14
C GLN A 233 2.81 20.07 -6.63
N LEU A 234 3.00 19.97 -7.95
CA LEU A 234 3.85 18.93 -8.51
C LEU A 234 5.30 19.19 -8.10
N GLY A 235 5.99 18.14 -7.65
CA GLY A 235 7.34 18.20 -7.11
C GLY A 235 7.41 18.33 -5.59
N ASP A 236 6.27 18.55 -4.91
CA ASP A 236 6.25 18.63 -3.46
C ASP A 236 6.86 17.37 -2.82
N SER A 237 7.80 17.59 -1.91
CA SER A 237 8.52 16.51 -1.24
C SER A 237 7.67 15.90 -0.14
N VAL A 238 7.57 14.58 -0.14
CA VAL A 238 6.95 13.81 0.94
C VAL A 238 7.97 13.64 2.07
N VAL A 239 7.53 13.94 3.29
CA VAL A 239 8.33 13.81 4.51
C VAL A 239 7.55 13.04 5.58
N VAL A 240 8.28 12.47 6.52
CA VAL A 240 7.70 11.83 7.71
C VAL A 240 8.20 12.56 8.95
N PRO A 241 7.30 13.16 9.77
CA PRO A 241 7.71 13.85 10.98
C PRO A 241 8.59 12.98 11.88
N GLY A 242 9.66 13.57 12.42
CA GLY A 242 10.63 12.85 13.26
C GLY A 242 11.77 12.16 12.49
N TYR A 243 11.74 12.13 11.15
CA TYR A 243 12.85 11.66 10.32
C TYR A 243 13.49 12.83 9.57
N ASN A 244 14.82 12.86 9.54
CA ASN A 244 15.54 13.89 8.79
C ASN A 244 15.38 13.64 7.30
N HIS A 245 14.85 14.61 6.55
CA HIS A 245 14.68 14.50 5.11
C HIS A 245 15.96 14.94 4.39
N ASP A 246 16.76 13.95 3.98
CA ASP A 246 18.05 14.11 3.31
C ASP A 246 18.20 12.98 2.26
N PRO A 247 17.42 13.07 1.15
CA PRO A 247 17.41 12.03 0.12
C PRO A 247 18.79 11.87 -0.51
N ASP A 248 19.16 10.63 -0.82
CA ASP A 248 20.36 10.38 -1.63
C ASP A 248 20.12 10.87 -3.07
N ASP A 249 21.14 11.43 -3.73
CA ASP A 249 21.06 11.81 -5.16
C ASP A 249 20.62 10.63 -6.04
N GLN A 250 21.17 9.45 -5.75
CA GLN A 250 20.76 8.18 -6.33
C GLN A 250 21.05 7.04 -5.34
N LEU A 251 20.03 6.24 -5.05
CA LEU A 251 20.11 5.07 -4.18
C LEU A 251 21.05 4.02 -4.80
N ASN A 252 21.99 3.54 -3.99
CA ASN A 252 22.90 2.47 -4.39
C ASN A 252 22.18 1.10 -4.33
N PRO A 253 21.98 0.39 -5.45
CA PRO A 253 21.27 -0.90 -5.46
C PRO A 253 21.93 -1.97 -4.58
N LYS A 254 23.24 -1.89 -4.35
CA LYS A 254 23.97 -2.84 -3.50
C LYS A 254 23.62 -2.68 -2.02
N LYS A 255 23.23 -1.47 -1.60
CA LYS A 255 22.84 -1.19 -0.21
C LYS A 255 21.39 -1.57 0.07
N LYS A 256 20.56 -1.78 -0.95
CA LYS A 256 19.15 -2.20 -0.82
C LYS A 256 18.36 -1.35 0.20
N ILE A 257 18.55 -0.03 0.14
CA ILE A 257 17.97 0.91 1.11
C ILE A 257 16.45 0.87 1.06
N PHE A 258 15.86 0.92 -0.14
CA PHE A 258 14.42 0.86 -0.30
C PHE A 258 13.85 -0.44 0.24
N GLU A 259 14.52 -1.57 0.03
CA GLU A 259 14.11 -2.90 0.48
C GLU A 259 14.20 -3.06 2.01
N GLN A 260 15.13 -2.34 2.65
CA GLN A 260 15.22 -2.28 4.11
C GLN A 260 14.15 -1.36 4.72
N VAL A 261 13.77 -0.28 4.03
CA VAL A 261 12.74 0.67 4.47
C VAL A 261 11.33 0.15 4.18
N LYS A 262 11.15 -0.59 3.08
CA LYS A 262 9.87 -1.06 2.56
C LYS A 262 8.99 -1.75 3.61
N PRO A 263 9.46 -2.71 4.44
CA PRO A 263 8.61 -3.42 5.38
C PRO A 263 7.83 -2.51 6.36
N ASP A 264 8.35 -1.31 6.60
CA ASP A 264 7.73 -0.32 7.48
C ASP A 264 6.82 0.68 6.75
N LEU A 265 6.78 0.66 5.41
CA LEU A 265 5.91 1.50 4.57
C LEU A 265 4.54 0.84 4.41
N ARG A 266 3.52 1.36 5.07
CA ARG A 266 2.17 0.75 5.05
C ARG A 266 1.08 1.79 4.97
N VAL A 267 -0.07 1.40 4.43
CA VAL A 267 -1.32 2.13 4.68
C VAL A 267 -2.04 1.50 5.86
N ASN A 268 -2.57 2.31 6.78
CA ASN A 268 -3.32 1.81 7.93
C ASN A 268 -4.78 1.44 7.58
N GLU A 269 -5.57 1.10 8.60
CA GLU A 269 -7.00 0.78 8.48
C GLU A 269 -7.85 1.93 7.90
N ASN A 270 -7.35 3.17 8.03
CA ASN A 270 -7.97 4.37 7.45
C ASN A 270 -7.45 4.68 6.03
N GLY A 271 -6.53 3.86 5.51
CA GLY A 271 -5.88 4.05 4.21
C GLY A 271 -4.75 5.09 4.22
N ILE A 272 -4.40 5.66 5.37
CA ILE A 272 -3.36 6.70 5.47
C ILE A 272 -1.98 6.06 5.35
N ALA A 273 -1.12 6.63 4.49
CA ALA A 273 0.26 6.18 4.31
C ALA A 273 1.12 6.52 5.52
N MET A 274 1.86 5.53 6.02
CA MET A 274 2.68 5.62 7.22
C MET A 274 4.05 4.97 7.02
N TYR A 275 5.02 5.45 7.78
CA TYR A 275 6.29 4.78 8.03
C TYR A 275 6.50 4.63 9.53
N LYS A 276 6.67 3.40 10.02
CA LYS A 276 6.80 3.09 11.47
C LYS A 276 5.72 3.78 12.33
N ASN A 277 4.46 3.68 11.88
CA ASN A 277 3.27 4.28 12.50
C ASN A 277 3.21 5.82 12.50
N VAL A 278 4.09 6.49 11.76
CA VAL A 278 4.04 7.95 11.57
C VAL A 278 3.55 8.25 10.16
N SER A 279 2.49 9.06 10.06
CA SER A 279 1.88 9.43 8.78
C SER A 279 2.83 10.25 7.91
N TRP A 280 2.77 10.01 6.62
CA TRP A 280 3.45 10.85 5.63
C TRP A 280 2.72 12.19 5.51
N THR A 281 3.47 13.25 5.20
CA THR A 281 2.97 14.60 4.94
C THR A 281 3.78 15.26 3.83
N LEU A 282 3.33 16.41 3.32
CA LEU A 282 4.14 17.22 2.43
C LEU A 282 5.03 18.19 3.21
N LYS A 283 6.25 18.43 2.70
CA LYS A 283 7.17 19.43 3.23
C LYS A 283 6.52 20.81 3.12
N GLY A 284 6.26 21.47 4.25
CA GLY A 284 5.63 22.78 4.29
C GLY A 284 4.09 22.77 4.28
N SER A 285 3.44 21.61 4.13
CA SER A 285 1.99 21.46 4.27
C SER A 285 1.66 20.25 5.14
N SER A 286 1.51 20.50 6.44
CA SER A 286 1.14 19.48 7.44
C SER A 286 -0.32 19.04 7.37
N LEU A 287 -1.14 19.74 6.57
CA LEU A 287 -2.55 19.43 6.37
C LEU A 287 -2.78 18.48 5.20
N ALA A 288 -1.75 18.25 4.37
CA ALA A 288 -1.83 17.30 3.29
C ALA A 288 -1.83 15.87 3.82
N VAL A 289 -2.78 15.06 3.36
CA VAL A 289 -2.94 13.66 3.71
C VAL A 289 -2.62 12.81 2.50
N ILE A 290 -1.65 11.91 2.65
CA ILE A 290 -1.31 10.92 1.63
C ILE A 290 -1.98 9.60 1.99
N LYS A 291 -2.80 9.06 1.08
CA LYS A 291 -3.63 7.91 1.37
C LYS A 291 -3.94 7.04 0.16
N SER A 292 -4.41 5.84 0.43
CA SER A 292 -5.12 4.96 -0.49
C SER A 292 -6.61 5.01 -0.16
N LEU A 293 -7.49 4.95 -1.17
CA LEU A 293 -8.93 5.10 -0.97
C LEU A 293 -9.61 3.78 -0.58
N ARG A 294 -9.27 2.71 -1.29
CA ARG A 294 -9.90 1.39 -1.23
C ARG A 294 -9.01 0.36 -0.56
N VAL A 295 -7.71 0.38 -0.85
CA VAL A 295 -6.76 -0.58 -0.27
C VAL A 295 -6.32 -0.08 1.10
N LYS A 296 -6.60 -0.87 2.14
CA LYS A 296 -6.38 -0.54 3.56
C LYS A 296 -5.62 -1.66 4.24
N ASP A 297 -4.95 -1.34 5.35
CA ASP A 297 -4.06 -2.26 6.09
C ASP A 297 -3.16 -3.07 5.14
N ALA A 298 -2.39 -2.35 4.34
CA ALA A 298 -1.67 -2.93 3.21
C ALA A 298 -0.24 -2.40 3.13
N GLN A 299 0.59 -3.15 2.43
CA GLN A 299 1.97 -2.80 2.17
C GLN A 299 2.03 -1.71 1.10
N ILE A 300 2.89 -0.70 1.29
CA ILE A 300 3.23 0.26 0.22
C ILE A 300 4.42 -0.31 -0.56
N ALA A 301 4.33 -0.27 -1.89
CA ALA A 301 5.34 -0.79 -2.80
C ALA A 301 5.43 0.05 -4.09
#